data_AF-A0A673ISH9-F1
#
_entry.id   AF-A0A673ISH9-F1
#
_cell.length_a   1.000
_cell.length_b   1.000
_cell.length_c   1.000
_cell.angle_alpha   90.00
_cell.angle_beta   90.00
_cell.angle_gamma   90.00
#
_symmetry.space_group_name_H-M   'P 1'
#
loop_
_entity.id
_entity.type
_entity.pdbx_description
1 polymer ?
#
loop_
_entity_poly.entity_id
_entity_poly.type
_entity_poly.pdbx_seq_one_letter_code
_entity_poly.pdbx_strand_id
1 'polypeptide(L)'
;MASDASHMLEAALEQMDDIIAGSKAAVGFSNGLYDLGSPVSVGPLPVLKLAEELRLALELQAGDKDRNSLRSQLPCTTAQTLTEWLEKGPVNLQCSSNNETYQERLARLEGDKESLVLQVSVLTDQVEAQGENIRDLESSLEEHHHKLISTEEMLQQELLSRTSLETQKLELMDEVSYLKLKLVGMEEEHNHIDEQEQHHKAEALLQELRLLKSKVEELEGEKSQYERKLKATKTEIAKLQQLLATKNAEIECLQNQLLSRGTINNDITERDQELQRLKTGMETLIAANNEKVSQHLCTLHLLTGPK
;
A
#
# COMPACT_ATOMS: atom_id res chain seq x y z
N MET A 1 -1.98 -36.87 20.96
CA MET A 1 -3.40 -37.31 20.85
C MET A 1 -3.87 -37.49 19.40
N ALA A 2 -3.11 -37.10 18.36
CA ALA A 2 -3.49 -37.28 16.95
C ALA A 2 -3.16 -38.67 16.35
N SER A 3 -2.37 -39.50 17.04
CA SER A 3 -1.90 -40.79 16.53
C SER A 3 -2.97 -41.89 16.54
N ASP A 4 -3.95 -41.81 17.43
CA ASP A 4 -4.91 -42.89 17.68
C ASP A 4 -6.00 -42.93 16.59
N ALA A 5 -6.45 -41.75 16.17
CA ALA A 5 -7.41 -41.61 15.07
C ALA A 5 -6.80 -42.00 13.71
N SER A 6 -5.52 -41.70 13.48
CA SER A 6 -4.82 -42.10 12.25
C SER A 6 -4.64 -43.62 12.17
N HIS A 7 -4.28 -44.26 13.28
CA HIS A 7 -4.10 -45.72 13.34
C HIS A 7 -5.44 -46.47 13.18
N MET A 8 -6.53 -45.92 13.72
CA MET A 8 -7.88 -46.47 13.50
C MET A 8 -8.32 -46.39 12.04
N LEU A 9 -8.01 -45.30 11.35
CA LEU A 9 -8.36 -45.14 9.94
C LEU A 9 -7.56 -46.11 9.05
N GLU A 10 -6.26 -46.26 9.34
CA GLU A 10 -5.37 -47.20 8.65
C GLU A 10 -5.84 -48.65 8.80
N ALA A 11 -6.17 -49.08 10.02
CA ALA A 11 -6.68 -50.42 10.29
C ALA A 11 -8.06 -50.68 9.64
N ALA A 12 -8.90 -49.65 9.51
CA ALA A 12 -10.20 -49.76 8.84
C ALA A 12 -10.06 -49.91 7.32
N LEU A 13 -9.10 -49.20 6.71
CA LEU A 13 -8.81 -49.30 5.28
C LEU A 13 -8.21 -50.68 4.93
N GLU A 14 -7.30 -51.19 5.76
CA GLU A 14 -6.73 -52.54 5.59
C GLU A 14 -7.81 -53.63 5.69
N GLN A 15 -8.80 -53.48 6.58
CA GLN A 15 -9.95 -54.39 6.64
C GLN A 15 -10.83 -54.36 5.39
N MET A 16 -10.97 -53.21 4.73
CA MET A 16 -11.75 -53.10 3.50
C MET A 16 -11.02 -53.77 2.33
N ASP A 17 -9.70 -53.61 2.26
CA ASP A 17 -8.87 -54.31 1.27
C ASP A 17 -8.91 -55.83 1.44
N ASP A 18 -8.87 -56.34 2.68
CA ASP A 18 -9.01 -57.78 2.96
C ASP A 18 -10.37 -58.38 2.53
N ILE A 19 -11.44 -57.58 2.60
CA ILE A 19 -12.79 -57.97 2.17
C ILE A 19 -12.88 -57.97 0.64
N ILE A 20 -12.33 -56.95 -0.03
CA ILE A 20 -12.31 -56.85 -1.49
C ILE A 20 -11.41 -57.92 -2.11
N ALA A 21 -10.28 -58.25 -1.46
CA ALA A 21 -9.36 -59.30 -1.88
C ALA A 21 -9.89 -60.74 -1.62
N GLY A 22 -11.02 -60.88 -0.92
CA GLY A 22 -11.61 -62.18 -0.60
C GLY A 22 -10.86 -62.98 0.48
N SER A 23 -9.84 -62.40 1.10
CA SER A 23 -8.97 -63.03 2.10
C SER A 23 -9.69 -63.37 3.42
N LYS A 24 -10.85 -62.74 3.69
CA LYS A 24 -11.56 -62.84 4.99
C LYS A 24 -12.95 -63.49 4.94
N ALA A 25 -13.32 -64.14 3.83
CA ALA A 25 -14.61 -64.82 3.70
C ALA A 25 -14.72 -66.16 4.49
N ALA A 26 -13.73 -66.51 5.31
CA ALA A 26 -13.67 -67.78 6.01
C ALA A 26 -13.51 -67.65 7.53
N VAL A 27 -14.29 -66.77 8.19
CA VAL A 27 -14.44 -66.82 9.65
C VAL A 27 -15.89 -66.57 10.06
N GLY A 28 -16.60 -67.65 10.38
CA GLY A 28 -17.49 -67.63 11.54
C GLY A 28 -18.98 -67.38 11.33
N PHE A 29 -19.64 -68.11 10.42
CA PHE A 29 -21.04 -68.51 10.65
C PHE A 29 -21.12 -70.03 10.76
N SER A 30 -20.76 -70.52 11.94
CA SER A 30 -20.98 -71.90 12.39
C SER A 30 -22.33 -72.02 13.10
N ASN A 31 -23.06 -73.09 12.77
CA ASN A 31 -24.36 -73.58 13.27
C ASN A 31 -25.59 -73.07 12.52
N GLY A 32 -26.35 -73.87 11.75
CA GLY A 32 -26.28 -75.30 11.45
C GLY A 32 -27.67 -75.75 10.97
N LEU A 33 -27.75 -76.48 9.85
CA LEU A 33 -28.72 -77.57 9.61
C LEU A 33 -28.39 -78.22 8.26
N TYR A 34 -28.16 -79.52 8.31
CA TYR A 34 -27.89 -80.45 7.21
C TYR A 34 -28.98 -80.36 6.12
N ASP A 35 -28.55 -80.23 4.86
CA ASP A 35 -28.59 -81.30 3.85
C ASP A 35 -29.99 -81.89 3.63
N LEU A 36 -30.56 -81.61 2.45
CA LEU A 36 -31.37 -82.54 1.64
C LEU A 36 -31.70 -81.81 0.33
N GLY A 37 -30.82 -81.92 -0.68
CA GLY A 37 -31.09 -81.29 -1.97
C GLY A 37 -30.01 -81.44 -3.02
N SER A 38 -29.79 -82.68 -3.48
CA SER A 38 -29.18 -83.07 -4.76
C SER A 38 -27.65 -83.18 -4.83
N PRO A 39 -27.14 -84.41 -4.99
CA PRO A 39 -25.99 -84.68 -5.83
C PRO A 39 -26.47 -85.33 -7.13
N VAL A 40 -26.67 -84.56 -8.19
CA VAL A 40 -26.47 -85.10 -9.55
C VAL A 40 -24.95 -85.17 -9.74
N SER A 41 -24.33 -86.14 -9.06
CA SER A 41 -22.97 -86.55 -9.37
C SER A 41 -23.05 -87.53 -10.53
N VAL A 42 -22.81 -86.99 -11.72
CA VAL A 42 -22.62 -87.74 -12.97
C VAL A 42 -21.24 -88.41 -12.94
N GLY A 43 -21.03 -89.31 -11.97
CA GLY A 43 -19.95 -90.28 -11.97
C GLY A 43 -20.49 -91.62 -12.46
N PRO A 44 -19.70 -92.45 -13.16
CA PRO A 44 -20.09 -93.83 -13.41
C PRO A 44 -20.43 -94.46 -12.06
N LEU A 45 -21.67 -94.96 -11.92
CA LEU A 45 -22.14 -95.63 -10.71
C LEU A 45 -21.03 -96.55 -10.20
N PRO A 46 -20.64 -96.50 -8.91
CA PRO A 46 -19.49 -97.27 -8.40
C PRO A 46 -19.51 -98.73 -8.82
N VAL A 47 -20.71 -99.31 -8.93
CA VAL A 47 -20.98 -100.67 -9.41
C VAL A 47 -20.51 -100.91 -10.85
N LEU A 48 -20.71 -99.97 -11.78
CA LEU A 48 -20.26 -100.08 -13.16
C LEU A 48 -18.73 -100.00 -13.26
N LYS A 49 -18.12 -99.10 -12.49
CA LYS A 49 -16.66 -98.97 -12.44
C LYS A 49 -16.01 -100.22 -11.83
N LEU A 50 -16.55 -100.74 -10.74
CA LEU A 50 -16.13 -101.99 -10.12
C LEU A 50 -16.32 -103.19 -11.06
N ALA A 51 -17.42 -103.24 -11.83
CA ALA A 51 -17.64 -104.30 -12.81
C ALA A 51 -16.61 -104.26 -13.94
N GLU A 52 -16.20 -103.06 -14.37
CA GLU A 52 -15.18 -102.86 -15.41
C GLU A 52 -13.77 -103.18 -14.92
N GLU A 53 -13.43 -102.81 -13.68
CA GLU A 53 -12.18 -103.20 -13.02
C GLU A 53 -12.07 -104.73 -12.86
N LEU A 54 -13.17 -105.39 -12.49
CA LEU A 54 -13.24 -106.85 -12.33
C LEU A 54 -13.14 -107.57 -13.69
N ARG A 55 -13.75 -107.01 -14.74
CA ARG A 55 -13.59 -107.50 -16.12
C ARG A 55 -12.13 -107.39 -16.59
N LEU A 56 -11.49 -106.25 -16.39
CA LEU A 56 -10.09 -106.02 -16.77
C LEU A 56 -9.13 -106.94 -15.99
N ALA A 57 -9.34 -107.11 -14.69
CA ALA A 57 -8.56 -108.02 -13.86
C ALA A 57 -8.69 -109.48 -14.31
N LEU A 58 -9.86 -109.89 -14.82
CA LEU A 58 -10.05 -111.21 -15.41
C LEU A 58 -9.41 -111.32 -16.80
N GLU A 59 -9.49 -110.30 -17.66
CA GLU A 59 -8.87 -110.27 -19.00
C GLU A 59 -7.33 -110.33 -18.96
N LEU A 60 -6.68 -109.77 -17.93
CA LEU A 60 -5.22 -109.84 -17.77
C LEU A 60 -4.68 -111.21 -17.30
N GLN A 61 -5.54 -112.14 -16.87
CA GLN A 61 -5.10 -113.48 -16.48
C GLN A 61 -5.01 -114.41 -17.69
N ALA A 62 -3.78 -114.78 -18.07
CA ALA A 62 -3.47 -115.54 -19.29
C ALA A 62 -3.69 -117.07 -19.18
N GLY A 63 -4.08 -117.61 -18.02
CA GLY A 63 -4.26 -119.05 -17.78
C GLY A 63 -5.71 -119.46 -17.48
N ASP A 64 -6.24 -120.46 -18.21
CA ASP A 64 -7.62 -120.97 -18.02
C ASP A 64 -7.82 -121.64 -16.64
N LYS A 65 -6.74 -122.18 -16.06
CA LYS A 65 -6.76 -122.78 -14.71
C LYS A 65 -6.98 -121.75 -13.60
N ASP A 66 -6.37 -120.57 -13.72
CA ASP A 66 -6.45 -119.52 -12.70
C ASP A 66 -7.80 -118.80 -12.75
N ARG A 67 -8.38 -118.63 -13.95
CA ARG A 67 -9.74 -118.12 -14.15
C ARG A 67 -10.80 -119.02 -13.51
N ASN A 68 -10.65 -120.34 -13.61
CA ASN A 68 -11.58 -121.29 -12.99
C ASN A 68 -11.41 -121.35 -11.47
N SER A 69 -10.20 -121.11 -10.95
CA SER A 69 -9.95 -120.94 -9.52
C SER A 69 -10.62 -119.67 -8.97
N LEU A 70 -10.58 -118.54 -9.69
CA LEU A 70 -11.33 -117.33 -9.33
C LEU A 70 -12.84 -117.51 -9.39
N ARG A 71 -13.36 -118.22 -10.40
CA ARG A 71 -14.79 -118.55 -10.47
C ARG A 71 -15.25 -119.40 -9.29
N SER A 72 -14.41 -120.31 -8.81
CA SER A 72 -14.70 -121.12 -7.62
C SER A 72 -14.66 -120.34 -6.31
N GLN A 73 -14.09 -119.12 -6.30
CA GLN A 73 -14.10 -118.20 -5.16
C GLN A 73 -15.35 -117.30 -5.14
N LEU A 74 -16.10 -117.19 -6.24
CA LEU A 74 -17.39 -116.50 -6.22
C LEU A 74 -18.46 -117.42 -5.57
N PRO A 75 -19.24 -116.90 -4.61
CA PRO A 75 -20.42 -117.61 -4.12
C PRO A 75 -21.37 -117.97 -5.28
N CYS A 76 -21.81 -119.24 -5.35
CA CYS A 76 -22.68 -119.72 -6.44
C CYS A 76 -23.96 -118.88 -6.61
N THR A 77 -24.47 -118.30 -5.52
CA THR A 77 -25.64 -117.43 -5.52
C THR A 77 -25.42 -116.14 -6.31
N THR A 78 -24.24 -115.54 -6.22
CA THR A 78 -23.87 -114.31 -6.96
C THR A 78 -23.69 -114.60 -8.46
N ALA A 79 -23.06 -115.72 -8.80
CA ALA A 79 -22.93 -116.13 -10.20
C ALA A 79 -24.31 -116.39 -10.84
N GLN A 80 -25.22 -117.08 -10.13
CA GLN A 80 -26.57 -117.31 -10.61
C GLN A 80 -27.37 -116.01 -10.77
N THR A 81 -27.31 -115.08 -9.80
CA THR A 81 -28.03 -113.80 -9.92
C THR A 81 -27.54 -112.94 -11.08
N LEU A 82 -26.23 -112.91 -11.33
CA LEU A 82 -25.68 -112.20 -12.49
C LEU A 82 -26.09 -112.87 -13.81
N THR A 83 -26.13 -114.20 -13.85
CA THR A 83 -26.54 -114.95 -15.04
C THR A 83 -28.04 -114.74 -15.31
N GLU A 84 -28.88 -114.78 -14.27
CA GLU A 84 -30.31 -114.52 -14.36
C GLU A 84 -30.60 -113.05 -14.73
N TRP A 85 -29.80 -112.09 -14.26
CA TRP A 85 -29.90 -110.69 -14.63
C TRP A 85 -29.54 -110.45 -16.11
N LEU A 86 -28.50 -111.13 -16.61
CA LEU A 86 -28.10 -111.07 -18.03
C LEU A 86 -29.12 -111.79 -18.93
N GLU A 87 -29.67 -112.93 -18.49
CA GLU A 87 -30.67 -113.68 -19.25
C GLU A 87 -32.05 -113.00 -19.27
N LYS A 88 -32.41 -112.22 -18.24
CA LYS A 88 -33.69 -111.47 -18.17
C LYS A 88 -33.71 -110.15 -18.95
N GLY A 89 -32.68 -109.84 -19.74
CA GLY A 89 -32.75 -108.91 -20.87
C GLY A 89 -33.07 -107.43 -20.57
N PRO A 90 -33.02 -106.55 -21.60
CA PRO A 90 -33.13 -105.10 -21.48
C PRO A 90 -34.60 -104.70 -21.35
N VAL A 91 -35.15 -104.77 -20.14
CA VAL A 91 -36.55 -104.41 -19.88
C VAL A 91 -36.61 -103.19 -18.96
N ASN A 92 -36.28 -102.01 -19.49
CA ASN A 92 -36.85 -100.76 -18.99
C ASN A 92 -36.72 -99.59 -19.98
N LEU A 93 -37.46 -99.65 -21.09
CA LEU A 93 -37.88 -98.45 -21.82
C LEU A 93 -39.33 -98.16 -21.41
N GLN A 94 -39.52 -97.59 -20.22
CA GLN A 94 -40.79 -96.97 -19.85
C GLN A 94 -41.03 -95.78 -20.78
N CYS A 95 -41.84 -96.00 -21.81
CA CYS A 95 -42.48 -94.94 -22.56
C CYS A 95 -43.92 -94.79 -22.07
N SER A 96 -44.28 -93.54 -21.78
CA SER A 96 -45.57 -93.01 -21.34
C SER A 96 -46.81 -93.69 -21.96
N SER A 97 -47.87 -93.80 -21.16
CA SER A 97 -49.14 -94.50 -21.43
C SER A 97 -50.06 -93.84 -22.47
N ASN A 98 -49.53 -93.43 -23.62
CA ASN A 98 -50.35 -92.98 -24.75
C ASN A 98 -49.95 -93.83 -25.96
N ASN A 99 -50.93 -94.48 -26.60
CA ASN A 99 -50.75 -95.29 -27.81
C ASN A 99 -50.47 -94.39 -29.03
N GLU A 100 -49.42 -93.60 -28.92
CA GLU A 100 -49.00 -92.66 -29.94
C GLU A 100 -48.01 -93.35 -30.87
N THR A 101 -48.22 -93.19 -32.17
CA THR A 101 -47.27 -93.75 -33.14
C THR A 101 -45.94 -93.00 -33.06
N TYR A 102 -44.83 -93.71 -33.26
CA TYR A 102 -43.49 -93.10 -33.24
C TYR A 102 -43.39 -91.83 -34.11
N GLN A 103 -44.12 -91.81 -35.22
CA GLN A 103 -44.17 -90.69 -36.15
C GLN A 103 -44.86 -89.45 -35.56
N GLU A 104 -45.97 -89.62 -34.84
CA GLU A 104 -46.70 -88.53 -34.17
C GLU A 104 -45.86 -87.94 -33.01
N ARG A 105 -45.16 -88.79 -32.26
CA ARG A 105 -44.25 -88.34 -31.21
C ARG A 105 -43.07 -87.54 -31.78
N LEU A 106 -42.52 -87.98 -32.91
CA LEU A 106 -41.45 -87.28 -33.60
C LEU A 106 -41.93 -85.89 -34.05
N ALA A 107 -43.08 -85.83 -34.72
CA ALA A 107 -43.65 -84.57 -35.23
C ALA A 107 -43.94 -83.57 -34.10
N ARG A 108 -44.43 -84.02 -32.93
CA ARG A 108 -44.62 -83.13 -31.78
C ARG A 108 -43.29 -82.65 -31.21
N LEU A 109 -42.30 -83.52 -31.04
CA LEU A 109 -40.97 -83.14 -30.56
C LEU A 109 -40.26 -82.18 -31.54
N GLU A 110 -40.47 -82.33 -32.84
CA GLU A 110 -40.00 -81.40 -33.86
C GLU A 110 -40.69 -80.04 -33.73
N GLY A 111 -42.00 -80.00 -33.52
CA GLY A 111 -42.73 -78.76 -33.25
C GLY A 111 -42.29 -78.08 -31.95
N ASP A 112 -42.10 -78.84 -30.87
CA ASP A 112 -41.59 -78.33 -29.59
C ASP A 112 -40.16 -77.78 -29.74
N LYS A 113 -39.31 -78.47 -30.52
CA LYS A 113 -37.96 -77.99 -30.86
C LYS A 113 -38.02 -76.67 -31.63
N GLU A 114 -38.87 -76.55 -32.65
CA GLU A 114 -39.04 -75.32 -33.42
C GLU A 114 -39.54 -74.16 -32.54
N SER A 115 -40.51 -74.43 -31.65
CA SER A 115 -41.01 -73.44 -30.69
C SER A 115 -39.92 -72.98 -29.71
N LEU A 116 -39.12 -73.92 -29.20
CA LEU A 116 -38.02 -73.62 -28.29
C LEU A 116 -36.90 -72.85 -28.99
N VAL A 117 -36.60 -73.18 -30.25
CA VAL A 117 -35.67 -72.39 -31.08
C VAL A 117 -36.14 -70.95 -31.20
N LEU A 118 -37.42 -70.71 -31.49
CA LEU A 118 -37.96 -69.35 -31.57
C LEU A 118 -37.86 -68.61 -30.23
N GLN A 119 -38.15 -69.28 -29.11
CA GLN A 119 -38.01 -68.69 -27.77
C GLN A 119 -36.56 -68.31 -27.47
N VAL A 120 -35.61 -69.18 -27.81
CA VAL A 120 -34.17 -68.90 -27.67
C VAL A 120 -33.76 -67.73 -28.57
N SER A 121 -34.26 -67.64 -29.80
CA SER A 121 -34.01 -66.49 -30.69
C SER A 121 -34.51 -65.18 -30.07
N VAL A 122 -35.76 -65.14 -29.59
CA VAL A 122 -36.33 -63.92 -28.96
C VAL A 122 -35.54 -63.52 -27.71
N LEU A 123 -35.16 -64.48 -26.87
CA LEU A 123 -34.32 -64.20 -25.69
C LEU A 123 -32.93 -63.71 -26.09
N THR A 124 -32.36 -64.23 -27.18
CA THR A 124 -31.06 -63.78 -27.70
C THR A 124 -31.13 -62.32 -28.14
N ASP A 125 -32.14 -61.95 -28.94
CA ASP A 125 -32.36 -60.56 -29.38
C ASP A 125 -32.59 -59.62 -28.19
N GLN A 126 -33.31 -60.08 -27.16
CA GLN A 126 -33.54 -59.30 -25.94
C GLN A 126 -32.26 -59.05 -25.15
N VAL A 127 -31.39 -60.07 -25.00
CA VAL A 127 -30.10 -59.93 -24.33
C VAL A 127 -29.17 -59.02 -25.13
N GLU A 128 -29.19 -59.13 -26.46
CA GLU A 128 -28.42 -58.25 -27.34
C GLU A 128 -28.85 -56.78 -27.21
N ALA A 129 -30.16 -56.51 -27.28
CA ALA A 129 -30.71 -55.16 -27.11
C ALA A 129 -30.44 -54.59 -25.70
N GLN A 130 -30.50 -55.42 -24.66
CA GLN A 130 -30.09 -54.99 -23.32
C GLN A 130 -28.59 -54.70 -23.25
N GLY A 131 -27.76 -55.50 -23.93
CA GLY A 131 -26.33 -55.26 -24.04
C GLY A 131 -26.01 -53.95 -24.77
N GLU A 132 -26.76 -53.59 -25.81
CA GLU A 132 -26.67 -52.27 -26.47
C GLU A 132 -27.03 -51.14 -25.52
N ASN A 133 -28.16 -51.24 -24.81
CA ASN A 133 -28.57 -50.22 -23.85
C ASN A 133 -27.55 -50.01 -22.71
N ILE A 134 -26.90 -51.09 -22.24
CA ILE A 134 -25.81 -50.98 -21.26
C ILE A 134 -24.64 -50.20 -21.86
N ARG A 135 -24.20 -50.52 -23.08
CA ARG A 135 -23.11 -49.81 -23.75
C ARG A 135 -23.41 -48.32 -23.96
N ASP A 136 -24.64 -47.97 -24.32
CA ASP A 136 -25.05 -46.58 -24.49
C ASP A 136 -25.02 -45.81 -23.15
N LEU A 137 -25.48 -46.44 -22.07
CA LEU A 137 -25.42 -45.85 -20.73
C LEU A 137 -23.97 -45.69 -20.23
N GLU A 138 -23.11 -46.67 -20.47
CA GLU A 138 -21.69 -46.60 -20.16
C GLU A 138 -21.01 -45.44 -20.92
N SER A 139 -21.28 -45.32 -22.23
CA SER A 139 -20.74 -44.21 -23.03
C SER A 139 -21.24 -42.84 -22.57
N SER A 140 -22.52 -42.73 -22.21
CA SER A 140 -23.08 -41.49 -21.68
C SER A 140 -22.46 -41.13 -20.32
N LEU A 141 -22.24 -42.12 -19.46
CA LEU A 141 -21.59 -41.94 -18.16
C LEU A 141 -20.14 -41.46 -18.33
N GLU A 142 -19.38 -42.04 -19.25
CA GLU A 142 -18.02 -41.62 -19.58
C GLU A 142 -17.97 -40.18 -20.11
N GLU A 143 -18.90 -39.79 -20.98
CA GLU A 143 -18.99 -38.42 -21.50
C GLU A 143 -19.28 -37.42 -20.37
N HIS A 144 -20.20 -37.74 -19.47
CA HIS A 144 -20.50 -36.92 -18.30
C HIS A 144 -19.31 -36.83 -17.34
N HIS A 145 -18.58 -37.93 -17.14
CA HIS A 145 -17.36 -37.94 -16.34
C HIS A 145 -16.29 -37.04 -16.93
N HIS A 146 -16.08 -37.10 -18.24
CA HIS A 146 -15.12 -36.22 -18.92
C HIS A 146 -15.51 -34.74 -18.83
N LYS A 147 -16.79 -34.42 -19.01
CA LYS A 147 -17.31 -33.05 -18.82
C LYS A 147 -17.08 -32.56 -17.39
N LEU A 148 -17.34 -33.40 -16.40
CA LEU A 148 -17.11 -33.06 -14.99
C LEU A 148 -15.63 -32.70 -14.75
N ILE A 149 -14.71 -33.55 -15.22
CA ILE A 149 -13.26 -33.31 -15.10
C ILE A 149 -12.87 -31.99 -15.80
N SER A 150 -13.33 -31.77 -17.03
CA SER A 150 -13.01 -30.54 -17.78
C SER A 150 -13.52 -29.28 -17.07
N THR A 151 -14.72 -29.32 -16.50
CA THR A 151 -15.26 -28.18 -15.72
C THR A 151 -14.53 -27.97 -14.41
N GLU A 152 -14.08 -29.05 -13.75
CA GLU A 152 -13.30 -28.98 -12.52
C GLU A 152 -11.92 -28.35 -12.78
N GLU A 153 -11.23 -28.78 -13.84
CA GLU A 153 -9.95 -28.20 -14.26
C GLU A 153 -10.06 -26.71 -14.60
N MET A 154 -11.14 -26.32 -15.30
CA MET A 154 -11.41 -24.90 -15.60
C MET A 154 -11.61 -24.08 -14.32
N LEU A 155 -12.38 -24.61 -13.35
CA LEU A 155 -12.63 -23.94 -12.08
C LEU A 155 -11.37 -23.82 -11.22
N GLN A 156 -10.53 -24.86 -11.20
CA GLN A 156 -9.24 -24.83 -10.50
C GLN A 156 -8.31 -23.76 -11.11
N GLN A 157 -8.26 -23.67 -12.45
CA GLN A 157 -7.47 -22.64 -13.12
C GLN A 157 -7.99 -21.22 -12.82
N GLU A 158 -9.31 -21.02 -12.84
CA GLU A 158 -9.93 -19.75 -12.49
C GLU A 158 -9.66 -19.37 -11.03
N LEU A 159 -9.71 -20.33 -10.10
CA LEU A 159 -9.38 -20.10 -8.70
C LEU A 159 -7.93 -19.65 -8.52
N LEU A 160 -6.97 -20.31 -9.19
CA LEU A 160 -5.56 -19.92 -9.17
C LEU A 160 -5.34 -18.52 -9.74
N SER A 161 -5.94 -18.23 -10.90
CA SER A 161 -5.91 -16.91 -11.53
C SER A 161 -6.47 -15.82 -10.61
N ARG A 162 -7.64 -16.08 -10.01
CA ARG A 162 -8.29 -15.16 -9.06
C ARG A 162 -7.44 -14.91 -7.82
N THR A 163 -6.84 -15.94 -7.24
CA THR A 163 -5.95 -15.79 -6.08
C THR A 163 -4.70 -14.98 -6.45
N SER A 164 -4.11 -15.19 -7.63
CA SER A 164 -2.98 -14.39 -8.11
C SER A 164 -3.36 -12.92 -8.29
N LEU A 165 -4.51 -12.63 -8.90
CA LEU A 165 -4.98 -11.26 -9.11
C LEU A 165 -5.31 -10.55 -7.79
N GLU A 166 -5.94 -11.24 -6.83
CA GLU A 166 -6.22 -10.65 -5.52
C GLU A 166 -4.92 -10.34 -4.77
N THR A 167 -3.90 -11.20 -4.88
CA THR A 167 -2.56 -10.95 -4.31
C THR A 167 -1.94 -9.69 -4.91
N GLN A 168 -1.91 -9.57 -6.24
CA GLN A 168 -1.37 -8.40 -6.94
C GLN A 168 -2.14 -7.10 -6.57
N LYS A 169 -3.46 -7.19 -6.42
CA LYS A 169 -4.29 -6.06 -5.99
C LYS A 169 -3.94 -5.60 -4.58
N LEU A 170 -3.68 -6.51 -3.66
CA LEU A 170 -3.26 -6.19 -2.29
C LEU A 170 -1.87 -5.54 -2.29
N GLU A 171 -0.92 -6.04 -3.07
CA GLU A 171 0.41 -5.44 -3.23
C GLU A 171 0.34 -4.00 -3.80
N LEU A 172 -0.50 -3.77 -4.81
CA LEU A 172 -0.73 -2.42 -5.35
C LEU A 172 -1.40 -1.49 -4.33
N MET A 173 -2.30 -2.02 -3.50
CA MET A 173 -2.95 -1.24 -2.44
C MET A 173 -1.93 -0.83 -1.35
N ASP A 174 -0.97 -1.70 -1.04
CA ASP A 174 0.14 -1.41 -0.13
C ASP A 174 1.05 -0.33 -0.73
N GLU A 175 1.47 -0.45 -1.99
CA GLU A 175 2.29 0.56 -2.67
C GLU A 175 1.59 1.93 -2.75
N VAL A 176 0.29 1.96 -3.06
CA VAL A 176 -0.50 3.21 -3.05
C VAL A 176 -0.53 3.81 -1.64
N SER A 177 -0.64 2.98 -0.60
CA SER A 177 -0.64 3.45 0.79
C SER A 177 0.73 4.00 1.18
N TYR A 178 1.82 3.34 0.77
CA TYR A 178 3.18 3.81 0.96
C TYR A 178 3.45 5.14 0.25
N LEU A 179 3.05 5.27 -1.02
CA LEU A 179 3.21 6.51 -1.78
C LEU A 179 2.41 7.67 -1.19
N LYS A 180 1.20 7.42 -0.67
CA LYS A 180 0.42 8.43 0.06
C LYS A 180 1.14 8.90 1.31
N LEU A 181 1.70 7.99 2.11
CA LEU A 181 2.45 8.36 3.31
C LEU A 181 3.70 9.16 2.96
N LYS A 182 4.41 8.77 1.89
CA LYS A 182 5.57 9.50 1.38
C LYS A 182 5.21 10.90 0.89
N LEU A 183 4.09 11.04 0.19
CA LEU A 183 3.59 12.34 -0.27
C LEU A 183 3.29 13.26 0.92
N VAL A 184 2.56 12.76 1.92
CA VAL A 184 2.26 13.51 3.15
C VAL A 184 3.56 13.93 3.85
N GLY A 185 4.52 13.02 3.99
CA GLY A 185 5.83 13.34 4.59
C GLY A 185 6.60 14.43 3.83
N MET A 186 6.55 14.41 2.49
CA MET A 186 7.16 15.45 1.66
C MET A 186 6.41 16.80 1.76
N GLU A 187 5.09 16.79 1.85
CA GLU A 187 4.28 18.00 2.05
C GLU A 187 4.55 18.63 3.43
N GLU A 188 4.68 17.81 4.48
CA GLU A 188 5.06 18.26 5.83
C GLU A 188 6.46 18.87 5.83
N GLU A 189 7.45 18.21 5.23
CA GLU A 189 8.82 18.73 5.12
C GLU A 189 8.86 20.06 4.35
N HIS A 190 8.12 20.14 3.23
CA HIS A 190 8.03 21.37 2.45
C HIS A 190 7.41 22.53 3.24
N ASN A 191 6.30 22.28 3.93
CA ASN A 191 5.66 23.29 4.78
C ASN A 191 6.59 23.76 5.90
N HIS A 192 7.33 22.85 6.54
CA HIS A 192 8.30 23.21 7.57
C HIS A 192 9.44 24.09 7.03
N ILE A 193 9.95 23.79 5.83
CA ILE A 193 10.97 24.62 5.17
C ILE A 193 10.41 26.01 4.88
N ASP A 194 9.22 26.11 4.30
CA ASP A 194 8.56 27.37 3.98
C ASP A 194 8.29 28.22 5.23
N GLU A 195 7.78 27.60 6.31
CA GLU A 195 7.57 28.25 7.61
C GLU A 195 8.90 28.76 8.20
N GLN A 196 9.95 27.95 8.10
CA GLN A 196 11.26 28.30 8.62
C GLN A 196 11.89 29.44 7.80
N GLU A 197 11.78 29.44 6.47
CA GLU A 197 12.24 30.54 5.63
C GLU A 197 11.46 31.84 5.91
N GLN A 198 10.14 31.76 6.05
CA GLN A 198 9.32 32.91 6.44
C GLN A 198 9.73 33.45 7.81
N HIS A 199 9.97 32.57 8.79
CA HIS A 199 10.46 32.96 10.11
C HIS A 199 11.81 33.66 10.03
N HIS A 200 12.78 33.10 9.29
CA HIS A 200 14.10 33.71 9.10
C HIS A 200 14.00 35.08 8.42
N LYS A 201 13.13 35.22 7.41
CA LYS A 201 12.88 36.50 6.73
C LYS A 201 12.24 37.52 7.67
N ALA A 202 11.25 37.11 8.47
CA ALA A 202 10.62 37.95 9.47
C ALA A 202 11.62 38.41 10.54
N GLU A 203 12.50 37.50 11.00
CA GLU A 203 13.55 37.81 11.96
C GLU A 203 14.59 38.78 11.40
N ALA A 204 15.01 38.60 10.15
CA ALA A 204 15.92 39.53 9.46
C ALA A 204 15.32 40.94 9.35
N LEU A 205 14.05 41.05 8.94
CA LEU A 205 13.34 42.33 8.89
C LEU A 205 13.20 42.97 10.28
N LEU A 206 12.95 42.18 11.33
CA LEU A 206 12.93 42.69 12.70
C LEU A 206 14.28 43.22 13.15
N GLN A 207 15.38 42.57 12.77
CA GLN A 207 16.74 43.06 13.05
C GLN A 207 17.00 44.38 12.31
N GLU A 208 16.62 44.48 11.03
CA GLU A 208 16.78 45.70 10.24
C GLU A 208 15.96 46.87 10.81
N LEU A 209 14.70 46.62 11.22
CA LEU A 209 13.88 47.61 11.93
C LEU A 209 14.52 48.06 13.24
N ARG A 210 15.15 47.15 13.99
CA ARG A 210 15.85 47.48 15.24
C ARG A 210 17.06 48.38 14.98
N LEU A 211 17.84 48.08 13.94
CA LEU A 211 18.97 48.92 13.52
C LEU A 211 18.50 50.30 13.07
N LEU A 212 17.46 50.36 12.24
CA LEU A 212 16.91 51.62 11.75
C LEU A 212 16.35 52.47 12.91
N LYS A 213 15.66 51.85 13.87
CA LYS A 213 15.19 52.52 15.08
C LYS A 213 16.35 53.14 15.87
N SER A 214 17.42 52.38 16.12
CA SER A 214 18.61 52.91 16.79
C SER A 214 19.24 54.06 16.02
N LYS A 215 19.25 54.02 14.69
CA LYS A 215 19.79 55.10 13.87
C LYS A 215 18.94 56.36 13.94
N VAL A 216 17.61 56.21 13.96
CA VAL A 216 16.68 57.32 14.16
C VAL A 216 16.91 57.97 15.53
N GLU A 217 17.02 57.18 16.60
CA GLU A 217 17.31 57.69 17.95
C GLU A 217 18.64 58.46 18.01
N GLU A 218 19.69 57.97 17.34
CA GLU A 218 20.98 58.68 17.23
C GLU A 218 20.83 60.03 16.50
N LEU A 219 20.18 60.05 15.34
CA LEU A 219 19.95 61.26 14.55
C LEU A 219 19.08 62.29 15.29
N GLU A 220 18.07 61.83 16.04
CA GLU A 220 17.27 62.69 16.91
C GLU A 220 18.11 63.32 18.02
N GLY A 221 19.05 62.56 18.59
CA GLY A 221 20.05 63.05 19.54
C GLY A 221 20.96 64.14 18.94
N GLU A 222 21.50 63.89 17.73
CA GLU A 222 22.31 64.86 17.00
C GLU A 222 21.52 66.14 16.68
N LYS A 223 20.30 66.00 16.13
CA LYS A 223 19.41 67.13 15.86
C LYS A 223 19.18 67.97 17.12
N SER A 224 18.85 67.32 18.24
CA SER A 224 18.65 67.98 19.53
C SER A 224 19.91 68.72 20.02
N GLN A 225 21.10 68.18 19.72
CA GLN A 225 22.37 68.84 20.00
C GLN A 225 22.58 70.08 19.13
N TYR A 226 22.33 69.98 17.82
CA TYR A 226 22.42 71.12 16.90
C TYR A 226 21.43 72.22 17.25
N GLU A 227 20.20 71.89 17.64
CA GLU A 227 19.20 72.86 18.10
C GLU A 227 19.68 73.61 19.35
N ARG A 228 20.30 72.92 20.32
CA ARG A 228 20.89 73.57 21.50
C ARG A 228 22.05 74.49 21.12
N LYS A 229 22.96 74.04 20.25
CA LYS A 229 24.06 74.89 19.74
C LYS A 229 23.52 76.13 19.03
N LEU A 230 22.51 75.97 18.17
CA LEU A 230 21.86 77.08 17.47
C LEU A 230 21.21 78.09 18.43
N LYS A 231 20.53 77.61 19.48
CA LYS A 231 19.98 78.50 20.52
C LYS A 231 21.08 79.27 21.23
N ALA A 232 22.17 78.60 21.62
CA ALA A 232 23.31 79.24 22.27
C ALA A 232 23.96 80.32 21.38
N THR A 233 24.23 80.02 20.11
CA THR A 233 24.82 81.00 19.18
C THR A 233 23.88 82.18 18.91
N LYS A 234 22.56 81.95 18.78
CA LYS A 234 21.57 83.04 18.69
C LYS A 234 21.60 83.96 19.92
N THR A 235 21.69 83.40 21.13
CA THR A 235 21.79 84.22 22.35
C THR A 235 23.08 85.03 22.40
N GLU A 236 24.19 84.47 21.93
CA GLU A 236 25.47 85.18 21.90
C GLU A 236 25.48 86.31 20.87
N ILE A 237 24.91 86.08 19.68
CA ILE A 237 24.69 87.13 18.68
C ILE A 237 23.85 88.27 19.26
N ALA A 238 22.77 87.98 19.97
CA ALA A 238 21.94 89.00 20.60
C ALA A 238 22.71 89.84 21.64
N LYS A 239 23.56 89.20 22.46
CA LYS A 239 24.44 89.93 23.40
C LYS A 239 25.44 90.83 22.68
N LEU A 240 26.08 90.33 21.63
CA LEU A 240 27.03 91.12 20.84
C LEU A 240 26.34 92.30 20.15
N GLN A 241 25.12 92.11 19.63
CA GLN A 241 24.31 93.19 19.07
C GLN A 241 23.97 94.26 20.13
N GLN A 242 23.59 93.83 21.34
CA GLN A 242 23.34 94.77 22.45
C GLN A 242 24.60 95.54 22.84
N LEU A 243 25.75 94.86 22.95
CA LEU A 243 27.03 95.51 23.25
C LEU A 243 27.40 96.54 22.17
N LEU A 244 27.25 96.16 20.89
CA LEU A 244 27.49 97.06 19.77
C LEU A 244 26.56 98.29 19.81
N ALA A 245 25.29 98.11 20.16
CA ALA A 245 24.35 99.22 20.36
C ALA A 245 24.77 100.14 21.52
N THR A 246 25.19 99.59 22.67
CA THR A 246 25.69 100.41 23.80
C THR A 246 26.95 101.19 23.44
N LYS A 247 27.88 100.55 22.71
CA LYS A 247 29.11 101.22 22.25
C LYS A 247 28.83 102.28 21.20
N ASN A 248 27.88 102.07 20.30
CA ASN A 248 27.44 103.11 19.36
C ASN A 248 26.82 104.31 20.10
N ALA A 249 25.98 104.08 21.11
CA ALA A 249 25.41 105.16 21.93
C ALA A 249 26.49 105.92 22.73
N GLU A 250 27.51 105.21 23.25
CA GLU A 250 28.68 105.83 23.90
C GLU A 250 29.47 106.68 22.91
N ILE A 251 29.73 106.18 21.70
CA ILE A 251 30.37 106.93 20.61
C ILE A 251 29.56 108.19 20.28
N GLU A 252 28.25 108.09 20.12
CA GLU A 252 27.37 109.23 19.84
C GLU A 252 27.38 110.26 20.97
N CYS A 253 27.37 109.82 22.23
CA CYS A 253 27.52 110.71 23.39
C CYS A 253 28.87 111.44 23.39
N LEU A 254 29.96 110.72 23.13
CA LEU A 254 31.31 111.30 23.02
C LEU A 254 31.41 112.27 21.84
N GLN A 255 30.80 111.95 20.69
CA GLN A 255 30.72 112.85 19.54
C GLN A 255 29.97 114.15 19.90
N ASN A 256 28.83 114.04 20.60
CA ASN A 256 28.07 115.20 21.07
C ASN A 256 28.88 116.05 22.07
N GLN A 257 29.58 115.43 23.02
CA GLN A 257 30.48 116.15 23.94
C GLN A 257 31.60 116.89 23.21
N LEU A 258 32.22 116.26 22.20
CA LEU A 258 33.24 116.89 21.36
C LEU A 258 32.67 118.08 20.58
N LEU A 259 31.46 117.96 20.03
CA LEU A 259 30.77 119.07 19.35
C LEU A 259 30.49 120.24 20.30
N SER A 260 29.98 119.98 21.51
CA SER A 260 29.74 121.03 22.52
C SER A 260 31.05 121.71 22.97
N ARG A 261 32.16 120.97 23.04
CA ARG A 261 33.47 121.56 23.32
C ARG A 261 33.98 122.39 22.13
N GLY A 262 33.63 122.01 20.90
CA GLY A 262 33.77 122.85 19.71
C GLY A 262 33.02 124.17 19.84
N THR A 263 31.82 124.17 20.43
CA THR A 263 31.06 125.41 20.71
C THR A 263 31.73 126.30 21.76
N ILE A 264 32.27 125.71 22.84
CA ILE A 264 33.05 126.47 23.85
C ILE A 264 34.32 127.05 23.23
N ASN A 265 34.99 126.30 22.34
CA ASN A 265 36.14 126.82 21.61
C ASN A 265 35.75 127.98 20.69
N ASN A 266 34.55 127.96 20.09
CA ASN A 266 34.05 129.08 19.29
C ASN A 266 33.83 130.32 20.16
N ASP A 267 33.23 130.19 21.35
CA ASP A 267 33.05 131.30 22.29
C ASP A 267 34.40 131.88 22.76
N ILE A 268 35.43 131.03 22.93
CA ILE A 268 36.80 131.47 23.21
C ILE A 268 37.38 132.24 22.02
N THR A 269 37.22 131.74 20.80
CA THR A 269 37.70 132.44 19.60
C THR A 269 36.96 133.76 19.37
N GLU A 270 35.68 133.85 19.69
CA GLU A 270 34.89 135.07 19.55
C GLU A 270 35.30 136.11 20.61
N ARG A 271 35.53 135.70 21.86
CA ARG A 271 36.15 136.55 22.90
C ARG A 271 37.56 137.01 22.52
N ASP A 272 38.38 136.12 21.95
CA ASP A 272 39.72 136.49 21.48
C ASP A 272 39.67 137.47 20.31
N GLN A 273 38.73 137.32 19.38
CA GLN A 273 38.48 138.28 18.31
C GLN A 273 38.02 139.64 18.87
N GLU A 274 37.16 139.64 19.89
CA GLU A 274 36.73 140.87 20.57
C GLU A 274 37.86 141.54 21.36
N LEU A 275 38.71 140.75 22.02
CA LEU A 275 39.95 141.23 22.65
C LEU A 275 40.90 141.85 21.63
N GLN A 276 41.09 141.21 20.47
CA GLN A 276 41.88 141.76 19.36
C GLN A 276 41.30 143.08 18.84
N ARG A 277 39.98 143.17 18.70
CA ARG A 277 39.27 144.39 18.27
C ARG A 277 39.45 145.54 19.27
N LEU A 278 39.29 145.26 20.56
CA LEU A 278 39.54 146.21 21.65
C LEU A 278 41.01 146.64 21.70
N LYS A 279 41.95 145.70 21.52
CA LYS A 279 43.38 145.99 21.46
C LYS A 279 43.71 146.93 20.30
N THR A 280 43.19 146.65 19.11
CA THR A 280 43.38 147.48 17.92
C THR A 280 42.75 148.87 18.12
N GLY A 281 41.55 148.95 18.72
CA GLY A 281 40.92 150.20 19.09
C GLY A 281 41.74 151.00 20.11
N MET A 282 42.35 150.32 21.08
CA MET A 282 43.22 150.94 22.08
C MET A 282 44.53 151.46 21.46
N GLU A 283 45.15 150.70 20.54
CA GLU A 283 46.32 151.15 19.78
C GLU A 283 45.99 152.39 18.94
N THR A 284 44.80 152.44 18.35
CA THR A 284 44.31 153.61 17.60
C THR A 284 44.12 154.83 18.51
N LEU A 285 43.57 154.65 19.71
CA LEU A 285 43.44 155.71 20.71
C LEU A 285 44.81 156.21 21.18
N ILE A 286 45.78 155.32 21.39
CA ILE A 286 47.17 155.69 21.72
C ILE A 286 47.79 156.48 20.57
N ALA A 287 47.58 156.05 19.31
CA ALA A 287 48.06 156.77 18.14
C ALA A 287 47.42 158.17 18.02
N ALA A 288 46.10 158.28 18.19
CA ALA A 288 45.40 159.56 18.19
C ALA A 288 45.81 160.47 19.37
N ASN A 289 46.13 159.88 20.52
CA ASN A 289 46.67 160.62 21.66
C ASN A 289 48.10 161.11 21.37
N ASN A 290 48.95 160.27 20.79
CA ASN A 290 50.28 160.67 20.32
C ASN A 290 50.19 161.76 19.22
N GLU A 291 49.21 161.69 18.34
CA GLU A 291 48.96 162.70 17.31
C GLU A 291 48.47 164.02 17.92
N LYS A 292 47.62 163.97 18.95
CA LYS A 292 47.27 165.16 19.76
C LYS A 292 48.46 165.74 20.51
N VAL A 293 49.32 164.89 21.09
CA VAL A 293 50.57 165.33 21.73
C VAL A 293 51.51 165.95 20.69
N SER A 294 51.56 165.39 19.48
CA SER A 294 52.34 165.92 18.35
C SER A 294 51.75 167.24 17.83
N GLN A 295 50.42 167.38 17.77
CA GLN A 295 49.74 168.65 17.48
C GLN A 295 49.96 169.70 18.58
N HIS A 296 49.97 169.29 19.85
CA HIS A 296 50.34 170.14 20.97
C HIS A 296 51.82 170.56 20.93
N LEU A 297 52.72 169.66 20.52
CA LEU A 297 54.14 169.97 20.28
C LEU A 297 54.33 170.92 19.08
N CYS A 298 53.58 170.76 17.99
CA CYS A 298 53.60 171.67 16.84
C CYS A 298 53.02 173.04 17.15
N THR A 299 51.99 173.14 17.99
CA THR A 299 51.46 174.43 18.46
C THR A 299 52.40 175.12 19.46
N LEU A 300 53.17 174.36 20.25
CA LEU A 300 54.27 174.89 21.06
C LEU A 300 55.44 175.38 20.19
N HIS A 301 55.79 174.67 19.11
CA HIS A 301 56.88 175.05 18.19
C HIS A 301 56.58 176.34 17.38
N LEU A 302 55.30 176.68 17.16
CA LEU A 302 54.88 177.92 16.50
C LEU A 302 54.76 179.12 17.45
N LEU A 303 54.80 178.91 18.77
CA LEU A 303 54.75 179.98 19.78
C LEU A 303 56.12 180.33 20.39
N THR A 304 57.19 179.60 20.07
CA THR A 304 58.54 179.88 20.57
C THR A 304 59.56 179.95 19.44
N GLY A 305 59.99 181.18 19.11
CA GLY A 305 61.27 181.45 18.46
C GLY A 305 62.47 181.01 19.33
N PRO A 306 63.69 181.10 18.79
CA PRO A 306 64.82 180.28 19.18
C PRO A 306 65.36 180.59 20.58
N LYS A 307 65.62 179.51 21.34
CA LYS A 307 66.88 179.26 22.02
C LYS A 307 67.17 177.77 22.00
#